data_AF-A0A355DJK2-F1
#
_entry.id   AF-A0A355DJK2-F1
#
_cell.length_a   1.000
_cell.length_b   1.000
_cell.length_c   1.000
_cell.angle_alpha   90.00
_cell.angle_beta   90.00
_cell.angle_gamma   90.00
#
_symmetry.space_group_name_H-M   'P 1'
#
loop_
_entity.id
_entity.type
_entity.pdbx_description
1 polymer ?
#
loop_
_entity_poly.entity_id
_entity_poly.type
_entity_poly.pdbx_seq_one_letter_code
_entity_poly.pdbx_strand_id
1 'polypeptide(L)' 'MPQVEKNSAPNSLERLEAIDWLKTHNYPVLPVAPAQDPRKYPKIVKGKPEQGIGTHCPLTGNLEPIPLYTGKNPSY' A
#
# COMPACT_ATOMS: atom_id res chain seq x y z
N MET A 1 14.68 2.32 31.90
CA MET A 1 13.23 2.14 31.63
C MET A 1 12.96 2.65 30.23
N PRO A 2 12.76 1.80 29.20
CA PRO A 2 12.46 2.29 27.86
C PRO A 2 11.00 2.76 27.81
N GLN A 3 10.79 4.02 27.41
CA GLN A 3 9.48 4.62 27.20
C GLN A 3 8.80 3.96 26.00
N VAL A 4 7.62 3.38 26.23
CA VAL A 4 6.73 2.89 25.18
C VAL A 4 6.08 4.11 24.55
N GLU A 5 6.53 4.50 23.35
CA GLU A 5 5.84 5.52 22.54
C GLU A 5 4.44 5.04 22.18
N LYS A 6 3.42 5.58 22.84
CA LYS A 6 2.04 5.52 22.37
C LYS A 6 1.92 6.38 21.12
N ASN A 7 2.15 5.78 19.94
CA ASN A 7 1.77 6.37 18.66
C ASN A 7 0.24 6.38 18.53
N SER A 8 -0.43 7.24 19.30
CA SER A 8 -1.84 7.55 19.11
C SER A 8 -1.93 8.51 17.94
N ALA A 9 -2.15 8.00 16.72
CA ALA A 9 -2.49 8.85 15.59
C ALA A 9 -3.68 9.75 16.00
N PRO A 10 -3.61 11.08 15.82
CA PRO A 10 -4.71 11.95 16.18
C PRO A 10 -5.91 11.59 15.31
N ASN A 11 -6.95 11.07 15.96
CA ASN A 11 -8.27 10.86 15.37
C ASN A 11 -9.01 12.21 15.39
N SER A 12 -8.41 13.23 14.76
CA SER A 12 -8.98 14.58 14.75
C SER A 12 -10.33 14.57 14.04
N LEU A 13 -11.29 15.32 14.56
CA LEU A 13 -12.62 15.47 13.96
C LEU A 13 -12.53 15.86 12.47
N GLU A 14 -11.61 16.76 12.14
CA GLU A 14 -11.29 17.20 10.78
C GLU A 14 -10.94 16.03 9.84
N ARG A 15 -10.23 15.00 10.34
CA ARG A 15 -9.89 13.82 9.54
C ARG A 15 -11.15 13.03 9.21
N LEU A 16 -12.06 12.85 10.17
CA LEU A 16 -13.32 12.14 9.95
C LEU A 16 -14.23 12.89 8.97
N GLU A 17 -14.31 14.22 9.11
CA GLU A 17 -15.05 15.09 8.18
C GLU A 17 -14.51 15.00 6.75
N ALA A 18 -13.19 15.03 6.57
CA ALA A 18 -12.56 14.86 5.27
C ALA A 18 -12.85 13.47 4.66
N ILE A 19 -12.79 12.42 5.48
CA ILE A 19 -13.12 11.04 5.07
C ILE A 19 -14.57 10.96 4.57
N ASP A 20 -15.52 11.53 5.30
CA ASP A 20 -16.92 11.49 4.93
C ASP A 20 -17.23 12.37 3.71
N TRP A 21 -16.56 13.53 3.59
CA TRP A 21 -16.62 14.33 2.37
C TRP A 21 -16.12 13.56 1.14
N LEU A 22 -15.01 12.82 1.25
CA LEU A 22 -14.50 11.99 0.16
C LEU A 22 -15.50 10.90 -0.24
N LYS A 23 -16.10 10.21 0.74
CA LYS A 23 -17.11 9.17 0.47
C LYS A 23 -18.36 9.73 -0.22
N THR A 24 -18.87 10.88 0.24
CA THR A 24 -20.08 11.50 -0.33
C THR A 24 -19.88 11.94 -1.78
N HIS A 25 -18.65 12.24 -2.17
CA HIS A 25 -18.28 12.59 -3.54
C HIS A 25 -17.69 11.41 -4.34
N ASN A 26 -17.78 10.19 -3.80
CA ASN A 26 -17.32 8.96 -4.44
C ASN A 26 -15.80 8.95 -4.76
N TYR A 27 -15.01 9.66 -3.93
CA TYR A 27 -13.55 9.66 -3.96
C TYR A 27 -12.95 8.63 -2.99
N PRO A 28 -11.76 8.11 -3.28
CA PRO A 28 -11.07 7.20 -2.37
C PRO A 28 -10.64 7.92 -1.08
N VAL A 29 -10.97 7.30 0.05
CA VAL A 29 -10.69 7.80 1.40
C VAL A 29 -9.19 7.88 1.72
N LEU A 30 -8.39 7.05 1.05
CA LEU A 30 -6.95 7.04 1.17
C LEU A 30 -6.30 7.50 -0.14
N PRO A 31 -5.15 8.19 -0.07
CA PRO A 31 -4.38 8.48 -1.27
C PRO A 31 -3.98 7.16 -1.93
N VAL A 32 -4.32 7.04 -3.22
CA VAL A 32 -3.98 5.88 -4.04
C VAL A 32 -2.83 6.27 -4.95
N ALA A 33 -1.70 5.57 -4.82
CA ALA A 33 -0.61 5.74 -5.77
C ALA A 33 -1.06 5.21 -7.14
N PRO A 34 -0.75 5.89 -8.26
CA PRO A 34 -1.12 5.43 -9.59
C PRO A 34 -0.63 4.02 -9.89
N ALA A 35 -1.38 3.29 -10.71
CA ALA A 35 -0.93 2.00 -11.21
C ALA A 35 0.35 2.15 -12.04
N GLN A 36 1.29 1.23 -11.85
CA GLN A 36 2.55 1.22 -12.57
C GLN A 36 2.64 0.04 -13.54
N ASP A 37 3.39 0.22 -14.63
CA ASP A 37 3.79 -0.89 -15.50
C ASP A 37 4.67 -1.87 -14.71
N PRO A 38 4.24 -3.14 -14.52
CA PRO A 38 4.97 -4.11 -13.73
C PRO A 38 6.30 -4.53 -14.35
N ARG A 39 6.46 -4.45 -15.67
CA ARG A 39 7.73 -4.78 -16.35
C ARG A 39 8.77 -3.68 -16.17
N LYS A 40 8.32 -2.43 -16.06
CA LYS A 40 9.19 -1.26 -15.85
C LYS A 40 9.49 -1.00 -14.38
N TYR A 41 8.50 -1.21 -13.50
CA TYR A 41 8.58 -0.95 -12.07
C TYR A 41 8.03 -2.13 -11.24
N PRO A 42 8.72 -3.28 -11.25
CA PRO A 42 8.30 -4.44 -10.48
C PRO A 42 8.41 -4.19 -8.98
N LYS A 43 7.55 -4.87 -8.22
CA LYS A 43 7.66 -4.96 -6.77
C LYS A 43 8.91 -5.78 -6.44
N ILE A 44 9.78 -5.22 -5.61
CA ILE A 44 10.98 -5.89 -5.11
C ILE A 44 10.89 -6.05 -3.60
N VAL A 45 10.89 -7.28 -3.11
CA VAL A 45 10.91 -7.58 -1.67
C VAL A 45 12.36 -7.76 -1.25
N LYS A 46 12.93 -6.73 -0.61
CA LYS A 46 14.30 -6.78 -0.09
C LYS A 46 14.32 -7.56 1.23
N GLY A 47 15.33 -8.41 1.42
CA GLY A 47 15.67 -8.98 2.72
C GLY A 47 15.02 -10.31 3.09
N LYS A 48 14.69 -11.17 2.11
CA LYS A 48 14.27 -12.57 2.37
C LYS A 48 15.04 -13.61 1.54
N PRO A 49 16.39 -13.62 1.57
CA PRO A 49 17.19 -14.57 0.80
C PRO A 49 16.85 -16.03 1.15
N GLU A 50 16.43 -16.30 2.38
CA GLU A 50 16.04 -17.64 2.86
C GLU A 50 14.78 -18.20 2.20
N GLN A 51 13.95 -17.39 1.55
CA GLN A 51 12.72 -17.83 0.89
C GLN A 51 12.89 -18.12 -0.62
N GLY A 52 14.12 -17.96 -1.15
CA GLY A 52 14.48 -18.28 -2.53
C GLY A 52 14.28 -17.13 -3.52
N ILE A 53 14.95 -17.21 -4.69
CA ILE A 53 15.05 -16.13 -5.69
C ILE A 53 13.68 -15.65 -6.22
N GLY A 54 12.68 -16.55 -6.32
CA GLY A 54 11.32 -16.19 -6.73
C GLY A 54 10.55 -15.30 -5.76
N THR A 55 11.02 -15.15 -4.52
CA THR A 55 10.41 -14.23 -3.54
C THR A 55 10.92 -12.80 -3.65
N HIS A 56 12.06 -12.60 -4.32
CA HIS A 56 12.63 -11.28 -4.54
C HIS A 56 11.77 -10.43 -5.49
N CYS A 57 11.14 -11.06 -6.49
CA CYS A 57 10.19 -10.44 -7.41
C CYS A 57 8.94 -11.33 -7.51
N PRO A 58 7.89 -11.05 -6.72
CA PRO A 58 6.69 -11.86 -6.72
C PRO A 58 6.00 -11.77 -8.08
N LEU A 59 5.55 -12.92 -8.57
CA LEU A 59 4.86 -13.06 -9.85
C LEU A 59 3.39 -13.39 -9.65
N THR A 60 2.58 -13.08 -10.66
CA THR A 60 1.20 -13.57 -10.77
C THR A 60 1.17 -15.05 -11.20
N GLY A 61 0.00 -15.68 -11.18
CA GLY A 61 -0.18 -17.05 -11.69
C GLY A 61 0.19 -17.25 -13.17
N ASN A 62 0.22 -16.15 -13.94
CA ASN A 62 0.63 -16.14 -15.35
C ASN A 62 2.13 -15.84 -15.54
N LEU A 63 2.93 -15.89 -14.46
CA LEU A 63 4.37 -15.59 -14.45
C LEU A 63 4.73 -14.14 -14.81
N GLU A 64 3.79 -13.21 -14.64
CA GLU A 64 4.01 -11.78 -14.83
C GLU A 64 4.45 -11.09 -13.53
N PRO A 65 5.41 -10.14 -13.55
CA PRO A 65 5.78 -9.38 -12.36
C PRO A 65 4.59 -8.64 -11.75
N ILE A 66 4.55 -8.54 -10.42
CA ILE A 66 3.57 -7.70 -9.72
C ILE A 66 4.13 -6.26 -9.62
N PRO A 67 3.36 -5.21 -9.95
CA PRO A 67 3.85 -3.84 -9.84
C PRO A 67 3.96 -3.40 -8.37
N LEU A 68 4.84 -2.45 -8.09
CA LEU A 68 4.99 -1.90 -6.74
C LEU A 68 3.71 -1.19 -6.28
N TYR A 69 3.09 -0.40 -7.16
CA TYR A 69 1.78 0.22 -6.94
C TYR A 69 0.77 -0.29 -7.96
N THR A 70 -0.37 -0.76 -7.46
CA THR A 70 -1.43 -1.38 -8.27
C THR A 70 -2.51 -0.40 -8.70
N GLY A 71 -2.49 0.86 -8.21
CA GLY A 71 -3.60 1.78 -8.39
C GLY A 71 -4.86 1.41 -7.60
N LYS A 72 -4.77 0.43 -6.69
CA LYS A 72 -5.89 0.00 -5.85
C LYS A 72 -5.78 0.60 -4.45
N ASN A 73 -6.93 0.97 -3.89
CA ASN A 73 -7.01 1.42 -2.51
C ASN A 73 -6.88 0.20 -1.57
N PRO A 74 -5.92 0.18 -0.63
CA PRO A 74 -5.71 -0.95 0.28
C PRO A 74 -6.85 -1.17 1.29
N SER A 75 -7.83 -0.26 1.38
CA SER A 75 -9.01 -0.42 2.25
C SER A 75 -10.17 -1.19 1.62
N TYR A 76 -10.07 -1.60 0.34
CA TYR A 76 -11.13 -2.29 -0.41
C TYR A 76 -10.67 -3.65 -0.95
#